data_AF-A0A7Y8M0E3-F1
#
_entry.id   AF-A0A7Y8M0E3-F1
#
_cell.length_a   1.000
_cell.length_b   1.000
_cell.length_c   1.000
_cell.angle_alpha   90.00
_cell.angle_beta   90.00
_cell.angle_gamma   90.00
#
_symmetry.space_group_name_H-M   'P 1'
#
loop_
_entity.id
_entity.type
_entity.pdbx_description
1 polymer ?
#
loop_
_entity_poly.entity_id
_entity_poly.type
_entity_poly.pdbx_seq_one_letter_code
_entity_poly.pdbx_strand_id
1 'polypeptide(L)' 'MKVFTPGNSHLLRPHELEQRFSGWEIELSREDRFPVPGETSKVYSTVIARRRCSMP' A
#
# COMPACT_ATOMS: atom_id res chain seq x y z
N MET A 1 -10.52 -5.36 -20.16
CA MET A 1 -9.65 -4.72 -19.14
C MET A 1 -10.48 -3.72 -18.36
N LYS A 2 -10.58 -3.85 -17.04
CA LYS A 2 -11.37 -2.92 -16.22
C LYS A 2 -10.50 -1.68 -15.94
N VAL A 3 -10.75 -0.61 -16.68
CA VAL A 3 -10.04 0.67 -16.57
C VAL A 3 -10.40 1.30 -15.23
N PHE A 4 -9.39 1.84 -14.54
CA PHE A 4 -9.57 2.64 -13.32
C PHE A 4 -10.57 3.77 -13.60
N THR A 5 -11.70 3.79 -12.89
CA THR A 5 -12.68 4.89 -12.98
C THR A 5 -12.15 6.07 -12.18
N PRO A 6 -11.86 7.22 -12.81
CA PRO A 6 -11.46 8.43 -12.10
C PRO A 6 -12.56 8.82 -11.10
N GLY A 7 -12.19 9.07 -9.84
CA GLY A 7 -13.13 9.43 -8.76
C GLY A 7 -13.64 8.27 -7.89
N ASN A 8 -13.48 7.01 -8.31
CA ASN A 8 -13.85 5.83 -7.51
C ASN A 8 -12.65 5.03 -7.00
N SER A 9 -11.45 5.59 -7.12
CA SER A 9 -10.22 4.96 -6.66
C SER A 9 -9.36 5.97 -5.89
N HIS A 10 -8.85 5.54 -4.74
CA HIS A 10 -7.88 6.30 -3.96
C HIS A 10 -6.50 5.69 -4.20
N LEU A 11 -5.56 6.51 -4.66
CA LEU A 11 -4.16 6.11 -4.81
C LEU A 11 -3.41 6.52 -3.55
N LEU A 12 -2.65 5.59 -3.00
CA LEU A 12 -1.73 5.86 -1.91
C LEU A 12 -0.42 6.39 -2.48
N ARG A 13 0.18 7.35 -1.79
CA ARG A 13 1.55 7.79 -2.08
C ARG A 13 2.53 6.67 -1.76
N PRO A 14 3.73 6.71 -2.36
CA PRO A 14 4.81 5.80 -1.96
C PRO A 14 5.00 5.82 -0.44
N HIS A 15 5.09 4.64 0.16
CA HIS A 15 5.29 4.40 1.60
C HIS A 15 4.20 4.96 2.53
N GLU A 16 3.04 5.36 2.00
CA GLU A 16 1.98 5.95 2.82
C GLU A 16 1.38 4.94 3.82
N LEU A 17 1.32 3.65 3.46
CA LEU A 17 0.82 2.61 4.36
C LEU A 17 1.75 2.42 5.56
N GLU A 18 3.05 2.31 5.31
CA GLU A 18 4.06 2.16 6.37
C GLU A 18 4.01 3.36 7.33
N GLN A 19 3.86 4.58 6.80
CA GLN A 19 3.71 5.79 7.61
C GLN A 19 2.45 5.75 8.49
N ARG A 20 1.31 5.33 7.92
CA ARG A 20 0.04 5.19 8.66
C ARG A 20 0.12 4.13 9.77
N PHE A 21 0.95 3.10 9.62
CA PHE A 21 1.17 2.03 10.61
C PHE A 21 2.46 2.20 11.41
N SER A 22 3.10 3.37 11.42
CA SER A 22 4.39 3.60 12.09
C SER A 22 4.39 3.35 13.61
N GLY A 23 3.22 3.42 14.26
CA GLY A 23 3.05 3.05 15.68
C GLY A 23 2.84 1.56 15.95
N TRP A 24 2.75 0.74 14.90
CA TRP A 24 2.55 -0.70 14.98
C TRP A 24 3.87 -1.42 14.69
N GLU A 25 3.93 -2.71 14.99
CA GLU A 25 5.05 -3.54 14.56
C GLU A 25 4.79 -4.02 13.14
N ILE A 26 5.56 -3.54 12.17
CA ILE A 26 5.45 -3.99 10.78
C ILE A 26 6.20 -5.32 10.64
N GLU A 27 5.46 -6.39 10.37
CA GLU A 27 5.98 -7.74 10.15
C GLU A 27 6.34 -7.98 8.68
N LEU A 28 5.64 -7.31 7.77
CA LEU A 28 5.92 -7.32 6.34
C LEU A 28 5.62 -5.96 5.73
N SER A 29 6.53 -5.46 4.91
CA SER A 29 6.26 -4.42 3.92
C SER A 29 6.82 -4.87 2.59
N ARG A 30 6.01 -4.84 1.53
CA ARG A 30 6.47 -5.14 0.17
C ARG A 30 5.74 -4.33 -0.88
N GLU A 31 6.39 -4.20 -2.03
CA GLU A 31 5.86 -3.60 -3.23
C GLU A 31 5.76 -4.65 -4.34
N ASP A 32 4.56 -4.84 -4.89
CA ASP A 32 4.31 -5.70 -6.03
C ASP A 32 4.02 -4.81 -7.27
N ARG A 33 4.86 -4.92 -8.30
CA ARG A 33 4.77 -4.11 -9.53
C ARG A 33 4.30 -4.94 -10.72
N PHE A 34 3.27 -4.45 -11.40
CA PHE A 34 2.71 -5.08 -12.59
C PHE A 34 2.77 -4.09 -13.78
N PRO A 35 3.44 -4.45 -14.88
CA PRO A 35 3.47 -3.59 -16.06
C PRO A 35 2.05 -3.46 -16.65
N VAL A 36 1.72 -2.26 -17.14
CA VAL A 36 0.48 -2.00 -17.89
C VAL A 36 0.82 -1.35 -19.23
N PRO A 37 -0.07 -1.42 -20.24
CA PRO A 37 0.17 -0.78 -21.53
C PRO A 37 0.49 0.72 -21.39
N GLY A 38 1.47 1.19 -22.15
CA GLY A 38 1.93 2.58 -22.16
C GLY A 38 2.77 2.92 -20.94
N GLU A 39 4.06 2.56 -20.98
CA GLU A 39 5.21 2.92 -20.08
C GLU A 39 4.94 3.09 -18.57
N THR A 40 3.80 2.63 -18.09
CA THR A 40 3.32 2.83 -16.74
C THR A 40 3.22 1.48 -16.05
N SER A 41 3.17 1.51 -14.73
CA SER A 41 3.06 0.30 -13.92
C SER A 41 1.99 0.48 -12.86
N LYS A 42 1.23 -0.58 -12.63
CA LYS A 42 0.36 -0.68 -11.47
C LYS A 42 1.19 -1.19 -10.29
N VAL A 43 1.31 -0.37 -9.26
CA VAL A 43 2.08 -0.68 -8.06
C VAL A 43 1.13 -0.92 -6.91
N TYR A 44 1.30 -2.03 -6.19
CA TYR A 44 0.57 -2.34 -4.98
C TYR A 44 1.53 -2.41 -3.80
N SER A 45 1.30 -1.57 -2.79
CA SER A 45 1.98 -1.67 -1.50
C SER A 45 1.18 -2.59 -0.57
N THR A 46 1.84 -3.58 0.02
CA THR A 46 1.24 -4.50 1.00
C THR A 46 2.00 -4.38 2.32
N VAL A 47 1.25 -4.10 3.41
CA VAL A 47 1.78 -4.04 4.76
C VAL A 47 1.02 -5.01 5.65
N ILE A 48 1.74 -5.88 6.37
CA ILE A 48 1.22 -6.66 7.49
C ILE A 48 1.80 -6.04 8.75
N ALA A 49 0.93 -5.54 9.63
CA ALA A 49 1.34 -4.90 10.87
C ALA A 49 0.55 -5.48 12.05
N ARG A 50 1.26 -5.72 13.15
CA ARG A 50 0.70 -6.15 14.42
C ARG A 50 0.56 -4.95 15.36
N ARG A 51 -0.63 -4.75 15.91
CA ARG A 51 -0.86 -3.70 16.90
C ARG A 51 0.01 -4.02 18.12
N ARG A 52 0.82 -3.04 18.54
CA ARG A 52 1.48 -3.13 19.85
C ARG A 52 0.40 -2.95 20.90
N CYS A 53 0.11 -3.99 21.67
CA CYS A 53 -0.58 -3.80 22.94
C CYS A 53 0.42 -3.13 23.87
N SER A 54 0.27 -1.83 24.10
CA SER A 54 0.85 -1.22 25.30
C SER A 54 0.20 -1.91 26.49
N MET A 55 0.94 -2.74 27.23
CA MET A 55 0.53 -3.05 28.59
C MET A 55 0.43 -1.70 29.34
N PRO A 56 -0.66 -1.45 30.07
CA PRO A 56 -0.78 -0.27 30.92
C PRO A 56 0.28 -0.27 32.03
#